data_AF-A0A5E4QWF3-F1
#
_entry.id   AF-A0A5E4QWF3-F1
#
_cell.length_a   1.000
_cell.length_b   1.000
_cell.length_c   1.000
_cell.angle_alpha   90.00
_cell.angle_beta   90.00
_cell.angle_gamma   90.00
#
_symmetry.space_group_name_H-M   'P 1'
#
loop_
_entity.id
_entity.type
_entity.pdbx_description
1 polymer ?
#
loop_
_entity_poly.entity_id
_entity_poly.type
_entity_poly.pdbx_seq_one_letter_code
_entity_poly.pdbx_strand_id
1 'polypeptide(L)' 'MHALCKPFLQAAISETVQKLIDAKQTAELNPTKMDSPDDACNNAEFLLMILDQITLSIFTSPESCPRPVRFLDS' A
#
# COMPACT_ATOMS: atom_id res chain seq x y z
N MET A 1 -11.86 -6.76 14.87
CA MET A 1 -10.75 -6.68 13.88
C MET A 1 -9.99 -5.36 13.96
N HIS A 2 -10.63 -4.20 13.82
CA HIS A 2 -9.97 -2.88 13.77
C HIS A 2 -8.93 -2.61 14.88
N ALA A 3 -9.29 -2.75 16.16
CA ALA A 3 -8.37 -2.46 17.28
C ALA A 3 -7.16 -3.43 17.36
N LEU A 4 -7.34 -4.68 16.90
CA LEU A 4 -6.30 -5.71 16.95
C LEU A 4 -5.33 -5.58 15.77
N CYS A 5 -5.84 -5.27 14.57
CA CYS A 5 -5.01 -5.17 13.37
C CYS A 5 -4.31 -3.82 13.23
N LYS A 6 -4.77 -2.77 13.94
CA LYS A 6 -4.21 -1.41 13.81
C LYS A 6 -2.69 -1.37 14.03
N PRO A 7 -2.12 -1.95 15.10
CA PRO A 7 -0.66 -1.93 15.30
C PRO A 7 0.10 -2.70 14.21
N PHE A 8 -0.46 -3.82 13.75
CA PHE A 8 0.11 -4.63 12.66
C PHE A 8 0.14 -3.85 11.34
N LEU A 9 -1.01 -3.31 10.93
CA LEU A 9 -1.12 -2.53 9.69
C LEU A 9 -0.24 -1.29 9.76
N GLN A 10 -0.24 -0.58 10.89
CA GLN A 10 0.63 0.57 11.09
C GLN A 10 2.11 0.18 10.94
N ALA A 11 2.57 -0.91 11.55
CA ALA A 11 3.94 -1.38 11.37
C ALA A 11 4.25 -1.76 9.91
N ALA A 12 3.33 -2.47 9.25
CA ALA A 12 3.53 -2.97 7.88
C ALA A 12 3.56 -1.84 6.83
N ILE A 13 2.78 -0.76 7.00
CA ILE A 13 2.58 0.23 5.92
C ILE A 13 3.11 1.63 6.23
N SER A 14 3.46 1.97 7.48
CA SER A 14 3.83 3.35 7.84
C SER A 14 5.00 3.90 7.03
N GLU A 15 6.02 3.06 6.75
CA GLU A 15 7.16 3.48 5.93
C GLU A 15 6.73 3.81 4.50
N THR A 16 5.91 2.94 3.88
CA THR A 16 5.39 3.17 2.53
C THR A 16 4.49 4.40 2.47
N VAL A 17 3.66 4.62 3.48
CA VAL A 17 2.83 5.83 3.60
C VAL A 17 3.68 7.08 3.70
N GLN A 18 4.76 7.05 4.50
CA GLN A 18 5.66 8.20 4.60
C GLN A 18 6.34 8.50 3.26
N LYS A 19 6.84 7.47 2.56
CA LYS A 19 7.40 7.62 1.21
C LYS A 19 6.40 8.22 0.22
N LEU A 20 5.11 7.90 0.34
CA LEU A 20 4.06 8.47 -0.51
C LEU A 20 3.79 9.94 -0.21
N ILE A 21 3.80 10.33 1.06
CA ILE A 21 3.65 11.73 1.47
C ILE A 21 4.81 12.57 0.91
N ASP A 22 6.01 12.01 0.89
CA ASP A 22 7.22 12.68 0.41
C ASP A 22 7.38 12.59 -1.11
N ALA A 23 6.62 11.72 -1.79
CA ALA A 23 6.69 11.54 -3.22
C ALA A 23 6.07 12.73 -3.97
N LYS A 24 6.75 13.17 -5.03
CA LYS A 24 6.24 14.20 -5.95
C LYS A 24 5.49 13.63 -7.15
N GLN A 25 5.46 12.31 -7.28
CA GLN A 25 4.83 11.60 -8.38
C GLN A 25 3.38 11.27 -8.03
N THR A 26 2.48 11.46 -9.00
CA THR A 26 1.07 11.11 -8.88
C THR A 26 0.81 9.66 -9.32
N ALA A 27 -0.30 9.11 -8.82
CA ALA A 27 -0.86 7.82 -9.24
C ALA A 27 -2.27 8.01 -9.86
N GLU A 28 -2.59 9.22 -10.33
CA GLU A 28 -3.87 9.52 -10.98
C GLU A 28 -3.97 8.78 -12.32
N LEU A 29 -5.06 8.04 -12.51
CA LEU A 29 -5.34 7.27 -13.71
C LEU A 29 -6.65 7.68 -14.38
N ASN A 30 -7.40 8.60 -13.77
CA ASN A 30 -8.59 9.15 -14.38
C ASN A 30 -8.19 10.07 -15.55
N PRO A 31 -8.54 9.73 -16.81
CA PRO A 31 -8.17 10.53 -17.98
C PRO A 31 -8.67 11.97 -17.92
N THR A 32 -9.74 12.26 -17.17
CA THR A 32 -10.29 13.63 -17.06
C THR A 32 -9.54 14.49 -16.04
N LYS A 33 -8.59 13.93 -15.29
CA LYS A 33 -7.82 14.60 -14.25
C LYS A 33 -6.30 14.57 -14.50
N MET A 34 -5.88 13.88 -15.57
CA MET A 34 -4.48 13.82 -15.97
C MET A 34 -4.16 14.98 -16.92
N ASP A 35 -3.01 15.62 -16.72
CA ASP A 35 -2.52 16.71 -17.55
C ASP A 35 -2.09 16.23 -18.94
N SER A 36 -1.53 15.02 -19.02
CA SER A 36 -1.12 14.37 -20.28
C SER A 36 -1.53 12.89 -20.31
N PRO A 37 -2.03 12.38 -21.46
CA PRO A 37 -2.22 10.94 -21.66
C PRO A 37 -0.92 10.13 -21.57
N ASP A 38 0.22 10.76 -21.89
CA ASP A 38 1.53 10.10 -21.87
C ASP A 38 1.98 9.77 -20.44
N ASP A 39 1.43 10.44 -19.43
CA ASP A 39 1.73 10.18 -18.02
C ASP A 39 0.99 8.95 -17.47
N ALA A 40 -0.01 8.44 -18.18
CA ALA A 40 -0.83 7.32 -17.73
C ALA A 40 0.01 6.05 -17.45
N CYS A 41 1.00 5.78 -18.30
CA CYS A 41 1.90 4.62 -18.12
C CYS A 41 2.75 4.80 -16.85
N ASN A 42 3.37 5.96 -16.69
CA ASN A 42 4.20 6.27 -15.53
C ASN A 42 3.41 6.23 -14.21
N ASN A 43 2.19 6.76 -14.21
CA ASN A 43 1.30 6.74 -13.04
C ASN A 43 0.85 5.31 -12.71
N ALA A 44 0.56 4.49 -13.72
CA ALA A 44 0.18 3.10 -13.54
C ALA A 44 1.34 2.26 -12.98
N GLU A 45 2.55 2.43 -13.52
CA GLU A 45 3.75 1.75 -13.02
C GLU A 45 4.03 2.13 -11.56
N PHE A 46 3.94 3.42 -11.22
CA PHE A 46 4.11 3.88 -9.85
C PHE A 46 3.06 3.31 -8.91
N LEU A 47 1.79 3.34 -9.31
CA LEU A 47 0.71 2.74 -8.52
C LEU A 47 0.94 1.25 -8.28
N LEU A 48 1.29 0.49 -9.32
CA LEU A 48 1.56 -0.94 -9.22
C LEU A 48 2.76 -1.23 -8.32
N MET A 49 3.83 -0.45 -8.41
CA MET A 49 5.00 -0.56 -7.53
C MET A 49 4.63 -0.36 -6.06
N ILE A 50 3.78 0.63 -5.76
CA ILE A 50 3.31 0.89 -4.38
C ILE A 50 2.45 -0.27 -3.88
N LEU A 51 1.52 -0.75 -4.70
CA LEU A 51 0.64 -1.85 -4.35
C LEU A 51 1.44 -3.14 -4.08
N ASP A 52 2.47 -3.41 -4.88
CA ASP A 52 3.35 -4.56 -4.68
C ASP A 52 4.13 -4.44 -3.36
N GLN A 53 4.69 -3.26 -3.05
CA GLN A 53 5.39 -3.03 -1.78
C GLN A 53 4.47 -3.19 -0.56
N ILE A 54 3.26 -2.65 -0.60
CA ILE A 54 2.27 -2.79 0.49
C ILE A 54 1.90 -4.27 0.66
N THR A 55 1.59 -4.94 -0.45
CA THR A 55 1.21 -6.35 -0.47
C THR A 55 2.32 -7.22 0.12
N LEU A 56 3.56 -7.06 -0.38
CA LEU A 56 4.72 -7.78 0.11
C LEU A 56 4.96 -7.54 1.60
N SER A 57 4.91 -6.28 2.05
CA SER A 57 5.13 -5.93 3.46
C SER A 57 4.11 -6.57 4.40
N ILE A 58 2.83 -6.58 4.01
CA ILE A 58 1.76 -7.24 4.77
C ILE A 58 2.00 -8.75 4.86
N PHE A 59 2.31 -9.41 3.73
CA PHE A 59 2.45 -10.87 3.67
C PHE A 59 3.78 -11.39 4.22
N THR A 60 4.83 -10.58 4.26
CA THR A 60 6.14 -10.93 4.85
C THR A 60 6.25 -10.57 6.33
N SER A 61 5.20 -10.00 6.90
CA SER A 61 5.09 -9.71 8.34
C SER A 61 4.11 -10.64 9.10
N PRO A 62 3.99 -11.95 8.78
CA PRO A 62 2.95 -12.79 9.36
C PRO A 62 3.13 -12.95 10.87
N GLU A 63 4.38 -12.92 11.37
CA GLU A 63 4.68 -12.99 12.80
C GLU A 63 4.21 -11.77 13.58
N SER A 64 4.05 -10.63 12.91
CA SER A 64 3.48 -9.40 13.47
C SER A 64 1.95 -9.36 13.39
N CYS A 65 1.31 -10.28 12.65
CA CYS A 65 -0.15 -10.38 12.57
C CYS A 65 -0.70 -10.99 13.89
N PRO A 66 -1.69 -10.36 14.54
CA PRO A 66 -2.22 -10.83 15.83
C PRO A 66 -2.74 -12.27 15.77
N ARG A 67 -2.36 -13.11 16.74
CA ARG A 67 -2.77 -14.52 16.81
C ARG A 67 -4.28 -14.76 16.60
N PRO A 68 -5.22 -13.99 17.22
CA PRO A 68 -6.65 -14.21 17.03
C PRO A 68 -7.13 -14.01 15.58
N VAL A 69 -6.38 -13.26 14.77
CA VAL A 69 -6.66 -13.05 13.34
C VAL A 69 -6.00 -14.15 12.50
N ARG A 70 -4.79 -14.58 12.88
CA ARG A 70 -4.07 -15.69 12.23
C ARG A 70 -4.86 -17.01 12.25
N PHE A 71 -5.68 -17.24 13.28
CA PHE A 71 -6.53 -18.43 13.41
C PHE A 71 -7.85 -18.38 12.61
N LEU A 72 -8.24 -17.24 12.03
CA LEU A 72 -9.45 -17.16 11.20
C LEU A 72 -9.23 -17.64 9.75
N ASP A 73 -7.97 -17.69 9.30
CA ASP A 73 -7.54 -18.19 7.98
C ASP A 73 -7.04 -19.66 8.04
N SER A 74 -7.24 -20.37 9.17
CA SER A 74 -6.83 -21.78 9.37
C SER A 74 -7.97 -22.76 9.18
#